data_AF-A0A8J3HMQ6-F1
#
_entry.id   AF-A0A8J3HMQ6-F1
#
_cell.length_a   1.000
_cell.length_b   1.000
_cell.length_c   1.000
_cell.angle_alpha   90.00
_cell.angle_beta   90.00
_cell.angle_gamma   90.00
#
_symmetry.space_group_name_H-M   'P 1'
#
loop_
_entity.id
_entity.type
_entity.pdbx_description
1 polymer ?
#
loop_
_entity_poly.entity_id
_entity_poly.type
_entity_poly.pdbx_seq_one_letter_code
_entity_poly.pdbx_strand_id
1 'polypeptide(L)' 'MLDAPFHAEGNIATAGGCLASQYLATWVITRALGQAAARDVVGYVAPVGENEETVERAMRAVGAGETALR' A
#
# COMPACT_ATOMS: atom_id res chain seq x y z
N MET A 1 -10.97 -14.59 9.76
CA MET A 1 -10.36 -13.27 10.07
C MET A 1 -9.11 -13.21 9.22
N LEU A 2 -9.01 -12.26 8.29
CA LEU A 2 -7.73 -12.01 7.62
C LEU A 2 -6.88 -11.28 8.64
N ASP A 3 -5.80 -11.87 9.12
CA ASP A 3 -4.88 -11.25 10.12
C ASP A 3 -4.02 -10.13 9.51
N ALA A 4 -4.44 -9.54 8.39
CA ALA A 4 -3.70 -8.52 7.63
C ALA A 4 -4.57 -7.28 7.35
N PRO A 5 -4.01 -6.06 7.48
CA PRO A 5 -4.75 -4.81 7.25
C PRO A 5 -5.07 -4.54 5.77
N PHE A 6 -4.44 -5.27 4.85
CA PHE A 6 -4.61 -5.15 3.40
C PHE A 6 -4.58 -6.54 2.75
N HIS A 7 -5.44 -6.76 1.76
CA HIS A 7 -5.46 -7.95 0.94
C HIS A 7 -5.81 -7.58 -0.51
N ALA A 8 -5.15 -8.21 -1.48
CA ALA A 8 -5.46 -8.04 -2.89
C ALA A 8 -5.45 -9.38 -3.61
N GLU A 9 -6.40 -9.56 -4.52
CA GLU A 9 -6.55 -10.70 -5.40
C GLU A 9 -6.92 -10.18 -6.79
N GLY A 10 -6.02 -10.39 -7.77
CA GLY A 10 -6.24 -9.90 -9.12
C GLY A 10 -6.44 -8.39 -9.20
N ASN A 11 -7.62 -7.97 -9.63
CA ASN A 11 -8.02 -6.57 -9.78
C ASN A 11 -8.85 -6.04 -8.60
N ILE A 12 -8.94 -6.79 -7.51
CA ILE A 12 -9.72 -6.42 -6.34
C ILE A 12 -8.78 -6.30 -5.14
N ALA A 13 -8.91 -5.21 -4.38
CA ALA A 13 -8.17 -4.99 -3.15
C ALA A 13 -9.12 -4.52 -2.03
N THR A 14 -8.88 -5.01 -0.82
CA THR A 14 -9.64 -4.67 0.38
C THR A 14 -8.68 -4.24 1.48
N ALA A 15 -9.06 -3.22 2.24
CA ALA A 15 -8.31 -2.74 3.40
C ALA A 15 -9.26 -2.55 4.59
N GLY A 16 -8.82 -2.95 5.78
CA GLY A 16 -9.63 -2.93 7.00
C GLY A 16 -9.03 -2.01 8.07
N GLY A 17 -9.83 -1.06 8.57
CA GLY A 17 -9.44 -0.10 9.61
C GLY A 17 -9.07 1.29 9.06
N CYS A 18 -9.21 2.32 9.89
CA CYS A 18 -9.03 3.72 9.47
C CYS A 18 -7.63 3.99 8.88
N LEU A 19 -6.59 3.42 9.49
CA LEU A 19 -5.21 3.57 9.07
C LEU A 19 -4.80 2.68 7.88
N ALA A 20 -5.66 1.74 7.44
CA ALA A 20 -5.37 0.88 6.31
C ALA A 20 -5.73 1.52 4.95
N SER A 21 -6.46 2.65 4.96
CA SER A 21 -6.79 3.43 3.77
C SER A 21 -5.55 3.84 2.95
N GLN A 22 -4.43 4.11 3.62
CA GLN A 22 -3.15 4.41 2.96
C GLN A 22 -2.62 3.24 2.13
N TYR A 23 -2.84 1.99 2.56
CA TYR A 23 -2.42 0.80 1.82
C TYR A 23 -3.27 0.61 0.56
N LEU A 24 -4.58 0.85 0.66
CA LEU A 24 -5.46 0.83 -0.50
C LEU A 24 -5.06 1.92 -1.52
N ALA A 25 -4.80 3.15 -1.06
CA ALA A 25 -4.32 4.23 -1.92
C ALA A 25 -2.98 3.87 -2.58
N THR A 26 -2.03 3.32 -1.81
CA THR A 26 -0.72 2.85 -2.31
C THR A 26 -0.89 1.81 -3.42
N TRP A 27 -1.79 0.85 -3.25
CA TRP A 27 -2.06 -0.19 -4.27
C TRP A 27 -2.66 0.39 -5.54
N VAL A 28 -3.66 1.27 -5.42
CA VAL A 28 -4.29 1.94 -6.57
C VAL A 28 -3.27 2.75 -7.36
N ILE A 29 -2.45 3.57 -6.68
CA ILE A 29 -1.45 4.41 -7.33
C ILE A 29 -0.37 3.54 -7.97
N THR A 30 0.08 2.48 -7.28
CA THR A 30 1.08 1.55 -7.81
C THR A 30 0.62 0.92 -9.13
N ARG A 31 -0.65 0.49 -9.22
CA ARG A 31 -1.21 -0.08 -10.45
C ARG A 31 -1.49 0.93 -11.55
N ALA A 32 -1.91 2.14 -11.20
CA ALA A 32 -2.30 3.16 -12.17
C ALA A 32 -1.10 3.94 -12.73
N LEU A 33 -0.11 4.22 -11.88
CA LEU A 33 0.99 5.16 -12.17
C LEU A 33 2.38 4.57 -11.90
N GLY A 34 2.46 3.36 -11.35
CA GLY A 34 3.72 2.70 -11.02
C GLY A 34 4.23 3.00 -9.60
N GLN A 35 5.22 2.23 -9.17
CA GLN A 35 5.70 2.30 -7.78
C GLN A 35 6.42 3.61 -7.43
N ALA A 36 7.03 4.31 -8.38
CA ALA A 36 7.71 5.59 -8.10
C ALA A 36 6.70 6.64 -7.63
N ALA A 37 5.59 6.80 -8.37
CA ALA A 37 4.50 7.69 -8.00
C ALA A 37 3.88 7.32 -6.64
N ALA A 38 3.74 6.01 -6.35
CA ALA A 38 3.23 5.55 -5.07
C ALA A 38 4.17 5.95 -3.91
N ARG A 39 5.49 5.77 -4.08
CA ARG A 39 6.49 6.18 -3.07
C ARG A 39 6.46 7.69 -2.82
N ASP A 40 6.37 8.49 -3.88
CA ASP A 40 6.32 9.96 -3.76
C ASP A 40 5.06 10.42 -3.00
N VAL A 41 3.89 9.88 -3.35
CA VAL A 41 2.62 10.24 -2.67
C VAL A 41 2.64 9.82 -1.20
N VAL A 42 3.10 8.59 -0.90
CA VAL A 42 3.17 8.11 0.48
C VAL A 42 4.17 8.93 1.29
N GLY A 43 5.35 9.25 0.73
CA GLY A 43 6.32 10.09 1.40
C GLY A 43 5.81 11.50 1.67
N TYR A 44 5.10 12.09 0.70
CA TYR A 44 4.51 13.42 0.85
C TYR A 44 3.54 13.52 2.04
N VAL A 45 2.75 12.47 2.30
CA VAL A 45 1.77 12.44 3.41
C VAL A 45 2.28 11.76 4.68
N ALA A 46 3.51 11.26 4.67
CA ALA A 46 4.07 10.54 5.80
C ALA A 46 4.28 11.47 7.01
N PRO A 47 4.20 10.93 8.24
CA PRO A 47 4.56 11.70 9.43
C PRO A 47 5.99 12.25 9.35
N VAL A 48 6.19 13.44 9.89
CA VAL A 48 7.51 14.10 9.90
C VAL A 48 8.51 13.23 10.67
N GLY A 49 9.62 12.89 10.03
CA GLY A 49 10.64 12.00 10.60
C GLY A 49 10.42 10.51 10.34
N GLU A 50 9.26 10.11 9.80
CA GLU A 50 8.90 8.70 9.54
C GLU A 50 8.73 8.39 8.05
N ASN A 51 9.23 9.27 7.17
CA ASN A 51 9.00 9.23 5.72
C ASN A 51 9.38 7.87 5.10
N GLU A 52 10.64 7.46 5.28
CA GLU A 52 11.19 6.24 4.69
C GLU A 52 10.51 4.98 5.26
N GLU A 53 10.30 4.94 6.59
CA GLU A 53 9.60 3.83 7.24
C GLU A 53 8.16 3.69 6.75
N THR A 54 7.44 4.81 6.61
CA THR A 54 6.04 4.83 6.16
C THR A 54 5.94 4.31 4.73
N VAL A 55 6.83 4.77 3.84
CA VAL A 55 6.92 4.29 2.46
C VAL A 55 7.21 2.81 2.42
N GLU A 56 8.24 2.33 3.14
CA GLU A 56 8.59 0.91 3.14
C GLU A 56 7.46 0.04 3.69
N ARG A 57 6.80 0.48 4.77
CA ARG A 57 5.66 -0.23 5.37
C ARG A 57 4.50 -0.36 4.37
N ALA A 58 4.14 0.73 3.69
CA ALA A 58 3.08 0.72 2.69
C ALA A 58 3.43 -0.17 1.48
N MET A 59 4.66 -0.05 0.96
CA MET A 59 5.13 -0.87 -0.15
C MET A 59 5.20 -2.36 0.20
N ARG A 60 5.62 -2.71 1.42
CA ARG A 60 5.60 -4.09 1.91
C ARG A 60 4.18 -4.64 2.01
N ALA A 61 3.23 -3.85 2.52
CA ALA A 61 1.83 -4.25 2.65
C ALA A 61 1.20 -4.59 1.28
N VAL A 62 1.47 -3.78 0.24
CA VAL A 62 0.88 -3.99 -1.09
C VAL A 62 1.63 -5.04 -1.93
N GLY A 63 2.96 -5.16 -1.76
CA GLY A 63 3.77 -6.14 -2.49
C GLY A 63 3.50 -7.60 -2.07
N ALA A 64 3.04 -7.83 -0.83
CA ALA A 64 2.55 -9.12 -0.39
C ALA A 64 1.30 -9.59 -1.17
N GLY A 65 0.45 -8.66 -1.61
CA GLY A 65 -0.75 -8.95 -2.40
C GLY A 65 -0.49 -9.27 -3.87
N GLU A 66 0.57 -8.71 -4.47
CA GLU A 66 0.93 -8.99 -5.87
C GLU A 66 1.51 -10.40 -6.08
N THR A 67 2.03 -11.06 -5.04
CA THR A 67 2.62 -12.40 -5.17
C THR A 67 1.56 -13.49 -5.45
N ALA A 68 0.29 -13.24 -5.14
CA ALA A 68 -0.82 -14.16 -5.42
C ALA A 68 -1.27 -14.18 -6.90
N LEU A 69 -0.63 -13.39 -7.76
CA LEU A 69 -0.97 -13.21 -9.18
C LEU A 69 -0.01 -13.92 -10.15
N ARG A 70 0.95 -14.72 -9.64
CA ARG A 70 1.82 -15.58 -10.45
C ARG A 70 1.27 -16.99 -10.58
#